data_AF-A0A2V2CZ20-F1
#
_entry.id   AF-A0A2V2CZ20-F1
#
_cell.length_a   1.000
_cell.length_b   1.000
_cell.length_c   1.000
_cell.angle_alpha   90.00
_cell.angle_beta   90.00
_cell.angle_gamma   90.00
#
_symmetry.space_group_name_H-M   'P 1'
#
loop_
_entity.id
_entity.type
_entity.pdbx_description
1 polymer ?
#
loop_
_entity_poly.entity_id
_entity_poly.type
_entity_poly.pdbx_seq_one_letter_code
_entity_poly.pdbx_strand_id
1 'polypeptide(L)'
;MKIAPCRYSGSAYTGNLVIAAHNYRTHFGLLESLAPGAQVKFTDVAGNVFSYEIAEIVILEPTAIEELLSDEWNLTLFTCTYGGQARVAVRCRAIALK
;
A
#
# COMPACT_ATOMS: atom_id res chain seq x y z
N MET A 1 16.65 11.33 -5.71
CA MET A 1 16.91 9.87 -5.77
C MET A 1 16.38 9.24 -4.50
N LYS A 2 15.27 8.52 -4.55
CA LYS A 2 14.82 7.66 -3.44
C LYS A 2 14.65 6.27 -4.03
N ILE A 3 15.45 5.35 -3.53
CA ILE A 3 15.84 4.10 -4.20
C ILE A 3 14.87 2.95 -3.90
N ALA A 4 13.98 3.11 -2.92
CA ALA A 4 13.09 2.05 -2.46
C ALA A 4 11.76 2.62 -1.94
N PRO A 5 10.68 1.81 -1.95
CA PRO A 5 9.53 2.03 -1.09
C PRO A 5 9.95 2.15 0.39
N CYS A 6 9.19 2.90 1.17
CA CYS A 6 9.43 3.06 2.61
C CYS A 6 8.17 2.78 3.42
N ARG A 7 8.37 2.28 4.64
CA ARG A 7 7.31 2.20 5.63
C ARG A 7 6.95 3.61 6.07
N TYR A 8 5.71 4.01 5.82
CA TYR A 8 5.16 5.29 6.26
C TYR A 8 4.69 5.20 7.72
N SER A 9 3.99 4.12 8.07
CA SER A 9 3.48 3.86 9.43
C SER A 9 3.15 2.38 9.63
N GLY A 10 2.80 2.03 10.88
CA GLY A 10 2.26 0.72 11.23
C GLY A 10 3.24 -0.45 11.10
N SER A 11 2.69 -1.67 11.09
CA SER A 11 3.46 -2.91 10.97
C SER A 11 2.60 -4.04 10.40
N ALA A 12 3.23 -4.96 9.67
CA ALA A 12 2.55 -6.18 9.20
C ALA A 12 2.02 -7.02 10.38
N TYR A 13 2.69 -6.94 11.53
CA TYR A 13 2.36 -7.66 12.76
C TYR A 13 1.18 -7.07 13.53
N THR A 14 0.95 -5.77 13.40
CA THR A 14 -0.20 -5.07 14.02
C THR A 14 -1.37 -4.95 13.08
N GLY A 15 -1.22 -5.36 11.81
CA GLY A 15 -2.30 -5.37 10.83
C GLY A 15 -2.76 -3.97 10.42
N ASN A 16 -1.84 -3.02 10.33
CA ASN A 16 -2.11 -1.64 9.88
C ASN A 16 -0.91 -1.03 9.12
N LEU A 17 -0.23 -1.84 8.30
CA LEU A 17 0.99 -1.43 7.62
C LEU A 17 0.70 -0.44 6.48
N VAL A 18 1.40 0.70 6.46
CA VAL A 18 1.33 1.65 5.34
C VAL A 18 2.69 1.81 4.69
N ILE A 19 2.78 1.61 3.38
CA ILE A 19 4.00 1.74 2.58
C ILE A 19 3.81 2.81 1.51
N ALA A 20 4.74 3.75 1.45
CA ALA A 20 4.81 4.78 0.43
C ALA A 20 5.91 4.45 -0.59
N ALA A 21 5.67 4.74 -1.87
CA ALA A 21 6.75 4.85 -2.85
C ALA A 21 6.45 5.95 -3.87
N HIS A 22 7.47 6.32 -4.66
CA HIS A 22 7.28 7.26 -5.75
C HIS A 22 6.40 6.67 -6.86
N ASN A 23 5.76 7.57 -7.62
CA ASN A 23 4.87 7.22 -8.74
C ASN A 23 5.64 6.96 -10.05
N TYR A 24 6.94 6.74 -9.95
CA TYR A 24 7.74 6.30 -11.07
C TYR A 24 7.34 4.87 -11.46
N ARG A 25 7.43 4.56 -12.75
CA ARG A 25 7.12 3.22 -13.28
C ARG A 25 7.96 2.11 -12.63
N THR A 26 9.16 2.43 -12.14
CA THR A 26 10.04 1.51 -11.41
C THR A 26 9.67 1.33 -9.93
N HIS A 27 8.64 2.02 -9.45
CA HIS A 27 8.11 1.95 -8.09
C HIS A 27 6.59 1.71 -8.15
N PHE A 28 5.79 2.61 -7.57
CA PHE A 28 4.34 2.47 -7.46
C PHE A 28 3.57 3.18 -8.57
N GLY A 29 4.24 3.62 -9.64
CA GLY A 29 3.60 4.28 -10.78
C GLY A 29 2.60 3.44 -11.57
N LEU A 30 2.45 2.14 -11.25
CA LEU A 30 1.49 1.23 -11.86
C LEU A 30 0.45 0.69 -10.86
N LEU A 31 0.41 1.21 -9.62
CA LEU A 31 -0.55 0.74 -8.61
C LEU A 31 -2.01 0.85 -9.09
N GLU A 32 -2.34 1.91 -9.85
CA GLU A 32 -3.70 2.12 -10.39
C GLU A 32 -4.12 1.09 -11.45
N SER A 33 -3.16 0.36 -12.03
CA SER A 33 -3.42 -0.72 -13.01
C SER A 33 -3.64 -2.09 -12.38
N LEU A 34 -3.51 -2.18 -11.05
CA LEU A 34 -3.84 -3.39 -10.31
C LEU A 34 -5.35 -3.59 -10.29
N ALA A 35 -5.78 -4.80 -9.89
CA ALA A 35 -7.19 -5.13 -9.78
C ALA A 35 -7.48 -5.70 -8.38
N PRO A 36 -8.68 -5.45 -7.82
CA PRO A 36 -9.19 -6.20 -6.68
C PRO A 36 -9.08 -7.72 -6.91
N GLY A 37 -8.77 -8.46 -5.85
CA GLY A 37 -8.48 -9.90 -5.92
C GLY A 37 -7.02 -10.24 -6.24
N ALA A 38 -6.19 -9.29 -6.69
CA ALA A 38 -4.77 -9.56 -6.89
C ALA A 38 -4.05 -9.78 -5.56
N GLN A 39 -3.07 -10.69 -5.56
CA GLN A 39 -2.29 -11.01 -4.37
C GLN A 39 -1.11 -10.07 -4.20
N VAL A 40 -0.87 -9.66 -2.94
CA VAL A 40 0.31 -8.91 -2.53
C VAL A 40 1.05 -9.70 -1.46
N LYS A 41 2.38 -9.78 -1.58
CA LYS A 41 3.24 -10.42 -0.57
C LYS A 41 4.23 -9.42 -0.03
N PHE A 42 4.32 -9.32 1.29
CA PHE A 42 5.36 -8.57 1.98
C PHE A 42 6.26 -9.57 2.71
N THR A 43 7.56 -9.51 2.44
CA THR A 43 8.57 -10.32 3.12
C THR A 43 9.44 -9.42 3.97
N ASP A 44 9.52 -9.68 5.27
CA ASP A 44 10.36 -8.91 6.17
C ASP A 44 11.84 -9.36 6.13
N VAL A 45 12.69 -8.67 6.90
CA VAL A 45 14.13 -8.97 6.97
C VAL A 45 14.46 -10.31 7.63
N ALA A 46 13.51 -10.90 8.37
CA ALA A 46 13.65 -12.21 8.98
C ALA A 46 13.11 -13.34 8.07
N GLY A 47 12.56 -12.99 6.91
CA GLY A 47 11.99 -13.94 5.95
C GLY A 47 10.53 -14.31 6.20
N ASN A 48 9.84 -13.65 7.14
CA ASN A 48 8.42 -13.88 7.35
C ASN A 48 7.62 -13.32 6.18
N VAL A 49 6.70 -14.12 5.63
CA VAL A 49 5.88 -13.74 4.49
C VAL A 49 4.45 -13.46 4.95
N PHE A 50 4.01 -12.24 4.70
CA PHE A 50 2.64 -11.80 4.92
C PHE A 50 1.93 -11.71 3.58
N SER A 51 0.79 -12.40 3.45
CA SER A 51 0.02 -12.44 2.22
C SER A 51 -1.26 -11.63 2.36
N TYR A 52 -1.57 -10.85 1.34
CA TYR A 52 -2.74 -9.98 1.29
C TYR A 52 -3.44 -10.13 -0.06
N GLU A 53 -4.71 -9.75 -0.09
CA GLU A 53 -5.49 -9.58 -1.30
C GLU A 53 -5.91 -8.11 -1.42
N ILE A 54 -5.81 -7.54 -2.63
CA ILE A 54 -6.30 -6.19 -2.90
C ILE A 54 -7.82 -6.20 -2.77
N ALA A 55 -8.35 -5.40 -1.85
CA ALA A 55 -9.78 -5.19 -1.70
C ALA A 55 -10.26 -4.07 -2.62
N GLU A 56 -9.54 -2.96 -2.68
CA GLU A 56 -9.92 -1.82 -3.51
C GLU A 56 -8.73 -0.89 -3.84
N ILE A 57 -8.98 0.00 -4.80
CA ILE A 57 -8.06 1.07 -5.20
C ILE A 57 -8.85 2.37 -5.14
N VAL A 58 -8.37 3.33 -4.35
CA VAL A 58 -9.05 4.61 -4.10
C VAL A 58 -8.12 5.78 -4.40
N ILE A 59 -8.70 6.89 -4.84
CA ILE A 59 -7.99 8.17 -4.99
C ILE A 59 -8.33 9.02 -3.77
N LEU A 60 -7.30 9.41 -3.03
CA LEU A 60 -7.41 10.23 -1.83
C LEU A 60 -6.89 11.64 -2.07
N GLU A 61 -7.52 12.61 -1.42
CA GLU A 61 -6.98 13.97 -1.32
C GLU A 61 -5.61 13.95 -0.62
N PRO A 62 -4.67 14.87 -0.96
CA PRO A 62 -3.35 14.91 -0.34
C PRO A 62 -3.36 15.04 1.19
N THR A 63 -4.44 15.61 1.73
CA THR A 63 -4.66 15.89 3.15
C THR A 63 -5.50 14.83 3.85
N ALA A 64 -5.99 13.81 3.15
CA ALA A 64 -6.79 12.71 3.72
C ALA A 64 -5.91 11.71 4.51
N ILE A 65 -5.13 12.23 5.47
CA ILE A 65 -4.16 11.47 6.25
C ILE A 65 -4.85 10.45 7.16
N GLU A 66 -5.98 10.83 7.78
CA GLU A 66 -6.75 9.93 8.65
C GLU A 66 -7.27 8.71 7.86
N GLU A 67 -7.81 8.95 6.67
CA GLU A 67 -8.27 7.88 5.79
C GLU A 67 -7.08 7.02 5.33
N LEU A 68 -5.96 7.63 4.93
CA LEU A 68 -4.76 6.90 4.55
C LEU A 68 -4.25 5.98 5.67
N LEU A 69 -4.31 6.45 6.91
CA LEU A 69 -3.84 5.75 8.12
C LEU A 69 -4.91 4.90 8.81
N SER A 70 -6.09 4.72 8.21
CA SER A 70 -7.16 3.93 8.81
C SER A 70 -6.70 2.50 9.14
N ASP A 71 -6.90 2.09 10.39
CA ASP A 71 -6.65 0.73 10.89
C ASP A 71 -7.64 -0.30 10.32
N GLU A 72 -8.59 0.12 9.48
CA GLU A 72 -9.45 -0.79 8.73
C GLU A 72 -8.65 -1.71 7.80
N TRP A 73 -7.51 -1.24 7.28
CA TRP A 73 -6.76 -1.93 6.23
C TRP A 73 -5.49 -2.57 6.77
N ASN A 74 -5.31 -3.87 6.51
CA ASN A 74 -4.12 -4.58 7.01
C ASN A 74 -2.83 -4.13 6.33
N LEU A 75 -2.94 -3.74 5.06
CA LEU A 75 -1.88 -3.13 4.28
C LEU A 75 -2.46 -2.05 3.38
N THR A 76 -1.83 -0.88 3.35
CA THR A 76 -2.05 0.17 2.36
C THR A 76 -0.76 0.47 1.60
N LEU A 77 -0.79 0.36 0.28
CA LEU A 77 0.28 0.82 -0.61
C LEU A 77 -0.17 2.13 -1.26
N PHE A 78 0.62 3.19 -1.17
CA PHE A 78 0.21 4.45 -1.78
C PHE A 78 1.34 5.21 -2.49
N THR A 79 0.92 6.01 -3.47
CA THR A 79 1.79 6.94 -4.19
C THR A 79 1.04 8.20 -4.60
N CYS A 80 1.74 9.18 -5.15
CA CYS A 80 1.10 10.36 -5.72
C CYS A 80 0.52 10.05 -7.11
N THR A 81 -0.61 10.66 -7.48
CA THR A 81 -1.08 10.64 -8.87
C THR A 81 -0.09 11.35 -9.81
N TYR A 82 -0.24 11.13 -11.12
CA TYR A 82 0.48 11.93 -12.12
C TYR A 82 0.09 13.41 -11.95
N GLY A 83 1.05 14.27 -11.62
CA GLY A 83 0.82 15.68 -11.25
C GLY A 83 0.87 16.00 -9.75
N GLY A 84 0.93 14.98 -8.88
CA GLY A 84 1.21 15.15 -7.45
C GLY A 84 0.04 15.64 -6.58
N GLN A 85 -1.10 15.93 -7.19
CA GLN A 85 -2.25 16.60 -6.57
C GLN A 85 -3.18 15.66 -5.79
N ALA A 86 -3.00 14.35 -5.88
CA ALA A 86 -3.77 13.37 -5.12
C ALA A 86 -2.90 12.16 -4.77
N ARG A 87 -3.46 11.18 -4.08
CA ARG A 87 -2.82 9.91 -3.76
C ARG A 87 -3.61 8.75 -4.35
N VAL A 88 -2.92 7.83 -5.01
CA VAL A 88 -3.48 6.50 -5.30
C VAL A 88 -3.19 5.64 -4.07
N ALA A 89 -4.21 5.05 -3.46
CA ALA A 89 -4.06 4.11 -2.35
C ALA A 89 -4.69 2.77 -2.74
N VAL A 90 -3.88 1.71 -2.65
CA VAL A 90 -4.31 0.32 -2.82
C VAL A 90 -4.52 -0.26 -1.44
N ARG A 91 -5.75 -0.68 -1.14
CA ARG A 91 -6.18 -1.20 0.14
C ARG A 91 -6.21 -2.72 0.10
N CYS A 92 -5.56 -3.34 1.07
CA CYS A 92 -5.41 -4.79 1.11
C CYS A 92 -5.91 -5.38 2.44
N ARG A 93 -6.50 -6.57 2.36
CA ARG A 93 -6.88 -7.39 3.52
C ARG A 93 -5.92 -8.56 3.65
N ALA A 94 -5.58 -8.93 4.88
CA ALA A 94 -4.74 -10.10 5.12
C ALA A 94 -5.48 -11.38 4.69
N ILE A 95 -4.77 -12.26 3.98
CA ILE A 95 -5.28 -13.60 3.68
C ILE A 95 -4.92 -14.46 4.89
N ALA A 96 -5.91 -14.84 5.70
CA ALA A 96 -5.71 -15.90 6.67
C ALA A 96 -5.33 -17.18 5.89
N LEU A 97 -4.20 -17.80 6.23
CA LEU A 97 -3.95 -19.17 5.77
C LEU A 97 -5.12 -20.02 6.25
N LYS A 98 -5.84 -20.63 5.30
CA LYS A 98 -6.83 -21.66 5.62
C LYS A 98 -6.16 -22.83 6.32
#